data_AF-R2XQZ9-F1
#
_entry.id   AF-R2XQZ9-F1
#
_cell.length_a   1.000
_cell.length_b   1.000
_cell.length_c   1.000
_cell.angle_alpha   90.00
_cell.angle_beta   90.00
_cell.angle_gamma   90.00
#
_symmetry.space_group_name_H-M   'P 1'
#
loop_
_entity.id
_entity.type
_entity.pdbx_description
1 polymer ?
#
loop_
_entity_poly.entity_id
_entity_poly.type
_entity_poly.pdbx_seq_one_letter_code
_entity_poly.pdbx_strand_id
1 'polypeptide(L)'
;MDRKDLDDLLEKEKVELNDLPKDLQSYALFTGFVVLLKSLANYMLVINIILLFLWFGKLTIFLGLMQLLFIFLLSKVQKFLLKQMGKKIEGELKSNN
;
A
#
# COMPACT_ATOMS: atom_id res chain seq x y z
N MET A 1 18.99 -6.33 -0.09
CA MET A 1 18.25 -6.88 -1.25
C MET A 1 17.74 -5.67 -2.00
N ASP A 2 18.38 -5.38 -3.13
CA ASP A 2 18.13 -4.18 -3.92
C ASP A 2 16.86 -4.38 -4.75
N ARG A 3 16.13 -3.30 -5.10
CA ARG A 3 14.92 -3.39 -5.93
C ARG A 3 15.16 -4.15 -7.25
N LYS A 4 16.36 -4.02 -7.81
CA LYS A 4 16.77 -4.68 -9.05
C LYS A 4 16.82 -6.20 -8.96
N ASP A 5 17.23 -6.75 -7.82
CA ASP A 5 17.28 -8.20 -7.65
C ASP A 5 15.86 -8.81 -7.61
N LEU A 6 14.87 -8.03 -7.17
CA LEU A 6 13.47 -8.47 -7.09
C LEU A 6 12.78 -8.44 -8.46
N ASP A 7 13.08 -7.42 -9.27
CA ASP A 7 12.57 -7.29 -10.63
C ASP A 7 13.21 -8.34 -11.57
N ASP A 8 14.51 -8.63 -11.41
CA ASP A 8 15.22 -9.67 -12.19
C ASP A 8 14.73 -11.10 -11.88
N LEU A 9 14.31 -11.36 -10.64
CA LEU A 9 13.70 -12.64 -10.26
C LEU A 9 12.28 -12.80 -10.84
N LEU A 10 11.51 -11.72 -10.90
CA LEU A 10 10.16 -11.68 -11.50
C LEU A 10 10.17 -11.79 -13.04
N GLU A 11 11.27 -11.39 -13.69
CA GLU A 11 11.38 -11.46 -15.15
C GLU A 11 11.92 -12.83 -15.63
N LYS A 12 12.78 -13.49 -14.84
CA LYS A 12 13.28 -14.85 -15.12
C LYS A 12 12.27 -15.95 -14.86
N GLU A 13 11.44 -15.79 -13.83
CA GLU A 13 10.36 -16.68 -13.51
C GLU A 13 9.08 -16.05 -14.07
N LYS A 14 8.66 -16.45 -15.27
CA LYS A 14 7.30 -16.17 -15.78
C LYS A 14 6.27 -16.92 -14.92
N VAL A 15 6.26 -16.66 -13.63
CA VAL A 15 5.18 -17.03 -12.73
C VAL A 15 4.10 -16.03 -13.05
N GLU A 16 3.24 -16.41 -13.99
CA GLU A 16 2.00 -15.68 -14.22
C GLU A 16 1.35 -15.44 -12.86
N LEU A 17 0.80 -14.24 -12.65
CA LEU A 17 0.11 -13.92 -11.40
C LEU A 17 -0.90 -15.01 -11.00
N ASN A 18 -1.42 -15.77 -11.98
CA ASN A 18 -2.31 -16.93 -11.87
C ASN A 18 -1.73 -18.16 -11.13
N ASP A 19 -0.42 -18.34 -11.08
CA ASP A 19 0.23 -19.48 -10.40
C ASP A 19 0.54 -19.20 -8.92
N LEU A 20 0.36 -17.95 -8.47
CA LEU A 20 0.49 -17.58 -7.06
C LEU A 20 -0.73 -18.09 -6.26
N PRO A 21 -0.54 -18.57 -5.01
CA PRO A 21 -1.65 -18.97 -4.13
C PRO A 21 -2.70 -17.85 -4.08
N LYS A 22 -4.00 -18.20 -4.20
CA LYS A 22 -5.13 -17.22 -4.19
C LYS A 22 -5.05 -16.20 -3.06
N ASP A 23 -4.48 -16.61 -1.93
CA ASP A 23 -4.26 -15.77 -0.78
C ASP A 23 -3.24 -14.65 -1.09
N LEU A 24 -2.13 -14.99 -1.76
CA LEU A 24 -1.08 -14.05 -2.15
C LEU A 24 -1.56 -13.05 -3.20
N GLN A 25 -2.35 -13.50 -4.18
CA GLN A 25 -3.03 -12.59 -5.13
C GLN A 25 -3.96 -11.63 -4.39
N SER A 26 -4.74 -12.13 -3.42
CA SER A 26 -5.63 -11.30 -2.61
C SER A 26 -4.87 -10.26 -1.80
N TYR A 27 -3.72 -10.62 -1.21
CA TYR A 27 -2.85 -9.66 -0.52
C TYR A 27 -2.24 -8.62 -1.49
N ALA A 28 -1.88 -9.02 -2.73
CA ALA A 28 -1.33 -8.12 -3.74
C ALA A 28 -2.37 -7.11 -4.22
N LEU A 29 -3.57 -7.58 -4.55
CA LEU A 29 -4.72 -6.75 -4.91
C LEU A 29 -5.10 -5.79 -3.79
N PHE A 30 -5.15 -6.28 -2.55
CA PHE A 30 -5.48 -5.45 -1.39
C PHE A 30 -4.39 -4.40 -1.11
N THR A 31 -3.12 -4.75 -1.29
CA THR A 31 -2.01 -3.77 -1.19
C THR A 31 -2.11 -2.71 -2.28
N GLY A 32 -2.40 -3.11 -3.53
CA GLY A 32 -2.64 -2.19 -4.64
C GLY A 32 -3.82 -1.24 -4.36
N PHE A 33 -4.92 -1.78 -3.82
CA PHE A 33 -6.07 -0.99 -3.40
C PHE A 33 -5.74 0.03 -2.30
N VAL A 34 -4.95 -0.37 -1.30
CA VAL A 34 -4.47 0.54 -0.23
C VAL A 34 -3.58 1.66 -0.79
N VAL A 35 -2.74 1.36 -1.79
CA VAL A 35 -1.92 2.38 -2.48
C VAL A 35 -2.82 3.37 -3.24
N LEU A 36 -3.85 2.89 -3.93
CA LEU A 36 -4.81 3.76 -4.60
C LEU A 36 -5.57 4.66 -3.60
N LEU A 37 -6.04 4.10 -2.49
CA LEU A 37 -6.69 4.86 -1.41
C LEU A 37 -5.76 5.93 -0.84
N LYS A 38 -4.48 5.62 -0.65
CA LYS A 38 -3.48 6.56 -0.16
C LYS A 38 -3.21 7.68 -1.17
N SER A 39 -3.16 7.35 -2.46
CA SER A 39 -3.05 8.34 -3.54
C SER A 39 -4.25 9.28 -3.54
N LEU A 40 -5.46 8.73 -3.45
CA LEU A 40 -6.70 9.51 -3.35
C LEU A 40 -6.72 10.43 -2.12
N ALA A 41 -6.27 9.92 -0.96
CA ALA A 41 -6.16 10.70 0.25
C ALA A 41 -5.16 11.86 0.12
N ASN A 42 -4.06 11.68 -0.63
CA ASN A 42 -3.13 12.75 -0.94
C ASN A 42 -3.76 13.83 -1.83
N TYR A 43 -4.53 13.46 -2.86
CA TYR A 43 -5.26 14.43 -3.69
C TYR A 43 -6.24 15.27 -2.86
N MET A 44 -7.01 14.60 -2.00
CA MET A 44 -7.92 15.28 -1.06
C MET A 44 -7.16 16.21 -0.11
N LEU A 45 -5.94 15.86 0.31
CA LEU A 45 -5.11 16.70 1.18
C LEU A 45 -4.69 17.99 0.46
N VAL A 46 -4.31 17.90 -0.81
CA VAL A 46 -3.97 19.08 -1.64
C VAL A 46 -5.19 20.01 -1.77
N ILE A 47 -6.38 19.44 -2.01
CA ILE A 47 -7.63 20.22 -2.05
C ILE A 47 -7.89 20.91 -0.71
N ASN A 48 -7.71 20.19 0.40
CA ASN A 48 -7.89 20.76 1.74
C ASN A 48 -6.90 21.89 2.04
N ILE A 49 -5.65 21.81 1.55
CA ILE A 49 -4.67 22.90 1.65
C ILE A 49 -5.17 24.13 0.88
N ILE A 50 -5.67 23.96 -0.34
CA ILE A 50 -6.24 25.06 -1.14
C ILE A 50 -7.45 25.69 -0.43
N LEU A 51 -8.35 24.87 0.14
CA LEU A 51 -9.51 25.36 0.92
C LEU A 51 -9.09 26.13 2.18
N LEU A 52 -7.96 25.76 2.79
CA LEU A 52 -7.36 26.48 3.91
C LEU A 52 -6.91 27.89 3.52
N PHE A 53 -6.33 28.05 2.31
CA PHE A 53 -6.01 29.36 1.74
C PHE A 53 -7.27 30.20 1.42
N LEU A 54 -8.40 29.56 1.13
CA LEU A 54 -9.71 30.23 0.91
C LEU A 54 -10.43 30.61 2.22
N TRP A 55 -9.73 30.60 3.36
CA TRP A 55 -10.19 31.08 4.67
C TRP A 55 -11.32 30.27 5.35
N PHE A 56 -11.53 29.01 4.97
CA PHE A 56 -12.35 28.07 5.75
C PHE A 56 -11.58 27.61 7.00
N GLY A 57 -11.47 28.47 8.01
CA GLY A 57 -10.36 28.43 8.99
C GLY A 57 -10.41 27.40 10.13
N LYS A 58 -11.49 26.63 10.36
CA LYS A 58 -11.55 25.66 11.49
C LYS A 58 -11.93 24.25 11.07
N LEU A 59 -12.97 24.11 10.25
CA LEU A 59 -13.44 22.81 9.76
C LEU A 59 -12.38 22.12 8.88
N THR A 60 -11.73 22.88 8.01
CA THR A 60 -10.70 22.40 7.08
C THR A 60 -9.43 21.95 7.78
N ILE A 61 -9.06 22.62 8.89
CA ILE A 61 -7.94 22.21 9.75
C ILE A 61 -8.24 20.86 10.41
N PHE A 62 -9.45 20.71 10.95
CA PHE A 62 -9.89 19.44 11.55
C PHE A 62 -9.91 18.31 10.51
N LEU A 63 -10.45 18.56 9.32
CA LEU A 63 -10.46 17.60 8.21
C LEU A 63 -9.03 17.23 7.76
N GLY A 64 -8.12 18.20 7.69
CA GLY A 64 -6.71 17.95 7.36
C GLY A 64 -6.01 17.07 8.39
N LEU A 65 -6.23 17.32 9.69
CA LEU A 65 -5.69 16.48 10.76
C LEU A 65 -6.24 15.03 10.70
N MET A 66 -7.54 14.87 10.46
CA MET A 66 -8.16 13.55 10.30
C MET A 66 -7.63 12.81 9.06
N GLN A 67 -7.36 13.52 7.96
CA GLN A 67 -6.73 12.92 6.79
C GLN A 67 -5.30 12.46 7.05
N LEU A 68 -4.49 13.24 7.78
CA LEU A 68 -3.12 12.83 8.15
C LEU A 68 -3.14 11.55 8.99
N LEU A 69 -4.05 11.47 9.97
CA LEU A 69 -4.29 10.26 10.76
C LEU A 69 -4.70 9.08 9.89
N PHE A 70 -5.59 9.29 8.92
CA PHE A 70 -6.03 8.26 7.99
C PHE A 70 -4.89 7.74 7.10
N ILE A 71 -4.07 8.63 6.53
CA ILE A 71 -2.89 8.27 5.73
C ILE A 71 -1.86 7.49 6.57
N PHE A 72 -1.69 7.88 7.84
CA PHE A 72 -0.82 7.17 8.78
C PHE A 72 -1.31 5.75 9.06
N LEU A 73 -2.62 5.58 9.32
CA LEU A 73 -3.25 4.27 9.52
C LEU A 73 -3.12 3.39 8.28
N LEU A 74 -3.41 3.92 7.09
CA LEU A 74 -3.23 3.19 5.83
C LEU A 74 -1.78 2.72 5.64
N SER A 75 -0.80 3.55 6.03
CA SER A 75 0.61 3.18 5.95
C SER A 75 0.98 2.04 6.92
N LYS A 76 0.38 2.01 8.11
CA LYS A 76 0.52 0.89 9.06
C LYS A 76 -0.10 -0.40 8.51
N VAL A 77 -1.30 -0.31 7.95
CA VAL A 77 -2.00 -1.45 7.33
C VAL A 77 -1.18 -1.99 6.14
N GLN A 78 -0.69 -1.13 5.26
CA GLN A 78 0.17 -1.53 4.15
C GLN A 78 1.43 -2.28 4.62
N LYS A 79 2.14 -1.74 5.62
CA LYS A 79 3.31 -2.42 6.20
C LYS A 79 2.96 -3.78 6.81
N PHE A 80 1.81 -3.89 7.46
CA PHE A 80 1.35 -5.15 8.04
C PHE A 80 1.03 -6.20 6.97
N LEU A 81 0.37 -5.80 5.88
CA LEU A 81 0.06 -6.68 4.75
C LEU A 81 1.33 -7.17 4.06
N LEU A 82 2.28 -6.27 3.77
CA LEU A 82 3.57 -6.65 3.19
C LEU A 82 4.35 -7.62 4.09
N LYS A 83 4.30 -7.42 5.42
CA LYS A 83 4.93 -8.32 6.38
C LYS A 83 4.26 -9.70 6.41
N GLN A 84 2.94 -9.78 6.25
CA GLN A 84 2.24 -11.06 6.14
C GLN A 84 2.57 -11.77 4.83
N MET A 85 2.60 -11.04 3.72
CA MET A 85 2.97 -11.58 2.42
C MET A 85 4.39 -12.15 2.42
N GLY A 86 5.37 -11.40 2.95
CA GLY A 86 6.75 -11.87 3.06
C GLY A 86 6.91 -13.13 3.92
N LYS A 87 6.23 -13.21 5.06
CA LYS A 87 6.25 -14.42 5.91
C LYS A 87 5.65 -15.64 5.21
N LYS A 88 4.62 -15.45 4.39
CA LYS A 88 3.95 -16.55 3.69
C LYS A 88 4.79 -17.07 2.53
N ILE A 89 5.41 -16.18 1.77
CA ILE A 89 6.39 -16.51 0.71
C ILE A 89 7.58 -17.28 1.32
N GLU A 90 8.12 -16.81 2.44
CA GLU A 90 9.25 -17.47 3.11
C GLU A 90 8.88 -18.86 3.66
N GLY A 91 7.63 -19.03 4.12
CA GLY A 91 7.11 -20.33 4.55
C GLY A 91 6.92 -21.33 3.40
N GLU A 92 6.44 -20.88 2.24
CA GLU A 92 6.32 -21.73 1.05
C GLU A 92 7.70 -22.09 0.46
N LEU A 93 8.66 -21.15 0.44
CA LEU A 93 10.04 -21.41 0.00
C LEU A 93 10.78 -22.39 0.91
N LYS A 94 10.56 -22.36 2.24
CA LYS A 94 11.14 -23.33 3.18
C LYS A 94 10.49 -24.70 3.15
N SER A 95 9.26 -24.81 2.66
CA SER A 95 8.56 -26.09 2.55
C SER A 95 8.92 -26.85 1.27
N ASN A 96 9.50 -26.17 0.27
CA ASN A 96 9.82 -26.72 -1.04
C ASN A 96 11.32 -27.01 -1.24
N ASN A 97 12.10 -27.00 -0.15
CA ASN A 97 13.55 -27.25 -0.10
C ASN A 97 13.86 -28.18 1.09
#